data_AF-A0A7V4UI02-F1
#
_entry.id   AF-A0A7V4UI02-F1
#
_cell.length_a   1.000
_cell.length_b   1.000
_cell.length_c   1.000
_cell.angle_alpha   90.00
_cell.angle_beta   90.00
_cell.angle_gamma   90.00
#
_symmetry.space_group_name_H-M   'P 1'
#
loop_
_entity.id
_entity.type
_entity.pdbx_description
1 polymer ?
#
loop_
_entity_poly.entity_id
_entity_poly.type
_entity_poly.pdbx_seq_one_letter_code
_entity_poly.pdbx_strand_id
1 'polypeptide(L)'
;MIVFEDPEADFQFEKIKQTDASVRWKILFFILVFLLFILFIIKNNFNLNLGTDREFELVCGPGNSYSSMDDAELKEEKARKALKANEAVLIKLDNYAYGKIIKEPIGYNKSLKEVIAIGLYDSSRSTKKIPKEICGFRTKLIYVPLK
;
A
#
# COMPACT_ATOMS: atom_id res chain seq x y z
N MET A 1 17.91 -53.09 65.24
CA MET A 1 18.72 -52.74 64.06
C MET A 1 17.92 -51.74 63.27
N ILE A 2 18.43 -50.51 63.18
CA ILE A 2 17.85 -49.46 62.35
C ILE A 2 18.40 -49.70 60.95
N VAL A 3 17.52 -49.97 59.98
CA VAL A 3 17.90 -50.09 58.58
C VAL A 3 18.13 -48.67 58.07
N PHE A 4 19.37 -48.33 57.77
CA PHE A 4 19.70 -47.11 57.05
C PHE A 4 19.35 -47.34 55.57
N GLU A 5 18.37 -46.60 55.06
CA GLU A 5 18.22 -46.41 53.62
C GLU A 5 19.33 -45.46 53.16
N ASP A 6 20.24 -45.96 52.31
CA ASP A 6 21.26 -45.16 51.65
C ASP A 6 20.59 -44.09 50.77
N PRO A 7 20.81 -42.79 51.00
CA PRO A 7 20.37 -41.75 50.09
C PRO A 7 21.42 -41.63 48.97
N GLU A 8 21.52 -42.66 48.13
CA GLU A 8 22.17 -42.54 46.82
C GLU A 8 21.19 -42.02 45.75
N ALA A 9 20.11 -41.36 46.17
CA ALA A 9 19.29 -40.55 45.29
C ALA A 9 19.91 -39.15 45.15
N ASP A 10 20.21 -38.80 43.90
CA ASP A 10 20.21 -37.44 43.38
C ASP A 10 21.44 -36.56 43.63
N PHE A 11 22.59 -37.03 43.17
CA PHE A 11 23.57 -36.12 42.54
C PHE A 11 23.94 -36.60 41.15
N GLN A 12 22.92 -36.73 40.27
CA GLN A 12 23.19 -36.63 38.84
C GLN A 12 23.52 -35.17 38.55
N PHE A 13 24.82 -34.84 38.48
CA PHE A 13 25.28 -33.63 37.85
C PHE A 13 24.58 -33.52 36.50
N GLU A 14 23.66 -32.56 36.40
CA GLU A 14 22.96 -32.20 35.18
C GLU A 14 24.04 -31.97 34.12
N LYS A 15 24.28 -32.98 33.28
CA LYS A 15 25.24 -32.90 32.19
C LYS A 15 24.86 -31.66 31.43
N ILE A 16 25.70 -30.63 31.50
CA ILE A 16 25.65 -29.44 30.64
C ILE A 16 25.43 -30.00 29.24
N LYS A 17 24.19 -29.86 28.75
CA LYS A 17 23.69 -30.55 27.57
C LYS A 17 24.57 -30.07 26.44
N GLN A 18 25.57 -30.87 26.05
CA GLN A 18 26.47 -30.54 24.96
C GLN A 18 25.58 -30.27 23.76
N THR A 19 25.46 -29.00 23.39
CA THR A 19 24.74 -28.61 22.17
C THR A 19 25.31 -29.43 21.04
N ASP A 20 24.51 -30.37 20.55
CA ASP A 20 24.85 -31.23 19.43
C ASP A 20 25.43 -30.40 18.29
N ALA A 21 26.55 -30.84 17.72
CA ALA A 21 27.16 -30.16 16.57
C ALA A 21 26.15 -30.02 15.42
N SER A 22 25.22 -30.97 15.30
CA SER A 22 24.09 -30.94 14.37
C SER A 22 23.16 -29.72 14.57
N VAL A 23 22.91 -29.32 15.83
CA VAL A 23 22.07 -28.16 16.15
C VAL A 23 22.76 -26.86 15.73
N ARG A 24 24.08 -26.75 15.95
CA ARG A 24 24.87 -25.58 15.53
C ARG A 24 24.86 -25.40 14.01
N TRP A 25 25.00 -26.50 13.26
CA TRP A 25 24.92 -26.49 11.80
C TRP A 25 23.53 -26.09 11.28
N LYS A 26 22.46 -26.57 11.92
CA LYS A 26 21.09 -26.15 11.57
C LYS A 26 20.89 -24.66 11.77
N ILE A 27 21.36 -24.10 12.89
CA ILE A 27 21.26 -22.67 13.18
C ILE A 27 22.02 -21.84 12.13
N LEU A 28 23.26 -22.23 11.81
CA LEU A 28 24.05 -21.57 10.77
C LEU A 28 23.37 -21.61 9.40
N PHE A 29 22.76 -22.74 9.04
CA PHE A 29 21.98 -22.87 7.81
C PHE A 29 20.79 -21.91 7.77
N PHE A 30 20.00 -21.81 8.85
CA PHE A 30 18.87 -20.88 8.91
C PHE A 30 19.30 -19.41 8.80
N ILE A 31 20.40 -19.04 9.46
CA ILE A 31 20.97 -17.68 9.35
C ILE A 31 21.39 -17.39 7.91
N LEU A 32 22.05 -18.34 7.24
CA LEU A 32 22.47 -18.19 5.85
C LEU A 32 21.26 -18.00 4.93
N VAL A 33 20.21 -18.82 5.08
CA VAL A 33 18.97 -18.72 4.30
C VAL A 33 18.30 -17.36 4.53
N PHE A 34 18.24 -16.89 5.77
CA PHE A 34 17.67 -15.59 6.11
C PHE A 34 18.44 -14.43 5.46
N LEU A 35 19.78 -14.47 5.48
CA LEU A 35 20.60 -13.46 4.81
C LEU A 35 20.41 -13.47 3.29
N LEU A 36 20.32 -14.65 2.67
CA LEU A 36 20.01 -14.76 1.24
C LEU A 36 18.62 -14.21 0.90
N PHE A 37 17.64 -14.40 1.78
CA PHE A 37 16.30 -13.84 1.63
C PHE A 37 16.31 -12.30 1.69
N ILE A 38 17.05 -11.71 2.64
CA ILE A 38 17.26 -10.25 2.70
C ILE A 38 17.93 -9.72 1.42
N LEU A 39 19.01 -10.38 0.97
CA LEU A 39 19.70 -9.99 -0.26
C LEU A 39 18.79 -10.13 -1.49
N PHE A 40 17.93 -11.14 -1.53
CA PHE A 40 16.93 -11.30 -2.59
C PHE A 40 15.90 -10.15 -2.57
N ILE A 41 15.41 -9.75 -1.39
CA ILE A 41 14.52 -8.59 -1.22
C ILE A 41 15.18 -7.31 -1.71
N ILE A 42 16.43 -7.06 -1.31
CA ILE A 42 17.22 -5.88 -1.71
C ILE A 42 17.46 -5.89 -3.23
N LYS A 43 17.93 -7.02 -3.80
CA LYS A 43 18.22 -7.16 -5.23
C LYS A 43 17.00 -6.91 -6.10
N ASN A 44 15.83 -7.33 -5.64
CA ASN A 44 14.57 -7.14 -6.36
C ASN A 44 13.88 -5.80 -6.05
N ASN A 45 14.52 -4.88 -5.30
CA ASN A 45 13.94 -3.60 -4.88
C ASN A 45 12.52 -3.77 -4.27
N PHE A 46 12.31 -4.82 -3.46
CA PHE A 46 11.05 -4.97 -2.74
C PHE A 46 10.92 -3.81 -1.75
N ASN A 47 10.02 -2.88 -2.08
CA ASN A 47 9.79 -1.68 -1.31
C ASN A 47 8.91 -2.04 -0.10
N LEU A 48 9.54 -2.42 1.02
CA LEU A 48 8.86 -2.73 2.29
C LEU A 48 8.43 -1.45 3.05
N ASN A 49 7.95 -0.45 2.32
CA ASN A 49 7.36 0.73 2.92
C ASN A 49 6.00 0.34 3.54
N LEU A 50 6.00 -0.04 4.82
CA LEU A 50 4.85 0.19 5.70
C LEU A 50 4.76 1.70 5.94
N GLY A 51 4.36 2.43 4.90
CA GLY A 51 4.15 3.86 4.98
C GLY A 51 2.87 4.13 5.73
N THR A 52 2.95 4.88 6.84
CA THR A 52 1.87 5.74 7.30
C THR A 52 1.72 6.90 6.30
N ASP A 53 1.36 6.57 5.07
CA ASP A 53 0.89 7.57 4.11
C ASP A 53 -0.41 8.10 4.69
N ARG A 54 -0.51 9.41 4.94
CA ARG A 54 -1.79 10.04 5.28
C ARG A 54 -2.76 9.68 4.18
N GLU A 55 -3.66 8.73 4.44
CA GLU A 55 -4.62 8.29 3.45
C GLU A 55 -5.43 9.49 2.98
N PHE A 56 -5.55 9.63 1.67
CA PHE A 56 -6.52 10.53 1.09
C PHE A 56 -7.89 10.05 1.57
N GLU A 57 -8.46 10.70 2.59
CA GLU A 57 -9.81 10.41 3.07
C GLU A 57 -10.81 10.87 2.01
N LEU A 58 -11.13 9.97 1.09
CA LEU A 58 -12.09 10.21 0.03
C LEU A 58 -13.52 9.99 0.54
N VAL A 59 -14.41 10.92 0.22
CA VAL A 59 -15.84 10.81 0.51
C VAL A 59 -16.52 10.12 -0.67
N CYS A 60 -16.73 8.80 -0.53
CA CYS A 60 -17.36 7.96 -1.54
C CYS A 60 -18.62 7.26 -0.99
N GLY A 61 -19.61 7.09 -1.84
CA GLY A 61 -20.95 6.57 -1.53
C GLY A 61 -21.69 6.15 -2.81
N PRO A 62 -22.88 5.56 -2.69
CA PRO A 62 -23.59 4.99 -3.84
C PRO A 62 -23.94 6.02 -4.93
N GLY A 63 -24.14 7.29 -4.54
CA GLY A 63 -24.48 8.39 -5.45
C GLY A 63 -23.29 9.09 -6.11
N ASN A 64 -22.05 8.72 -5.79
CA ASN A 64 -20.84 9.33 -6.37
C ASN A 64 -19.71 8.33 -6.65
N SER A 65 -19.99 7.03 -6.56
CA SER A 65 -19.05 5.98 -6.94
C SER A 65 -19.33 5.48 -8.36
N TYR A 66 -18.27 5.16 -9.09
CA TYR A 66 -18.37 4.56 -10.40
C TYR A 66 -19.04 3.18 -10.33
N SER A 67 -19.99 2.93 -11.24
CA SER A 67 -20.55 1.61 -11.50
C SER A 67 -20.57 1.34 -13.00
N SER A 68 -20.18 0.13 -13.39
CA SER A 68 -20.20 -0.28 -14.80
C SER A 68 -21.62 -0.42 -15.35
N MET A 69 -22.60 -0.69 -14.48
CA MET A 69 -24.02 -0.88 -14.81
C MET A 69 -24.76 0.43 -15.08
N ASP A 70 -24.20 1.56 -14.64
CA ASP A 70 -24.82 2.86 -14.88
C ASP A 70 -24.79 3.23 -16.37
N ASP A 71 -25.79 3.98 -16.84
CA ASP A 71 -25.74 4.59 -18.16
C ASP A 71 -24.68 5.72 -18.23
N ALA A 72 -24.44 6.24 -19.43
CA ALA A 72 -23.40 7.25 -19.65
C ALA A 72 -23.72 8.59 -18.96
N GLU A 73 -24.98 8.98 -18.87
CA GLU A 73 -25.41 10.24 -18.27
C GLU A 73 -25.25 10.18 -16.75
N LEU A 74 -25.68 9.08 -16.14
CA LEU A 74 -25.52 8.81 -14.73
C LEU A 74 -24.05 8.67 -14.33
N LYS A 75 -23.20 8.06 -15.17
CA LYS A 75 -21.74 8.03 -14.95
C LYS A 75 -21.15 9.43 -14.91
N GLU A 76 -21.55 10.30 -15.83
CA GLU A 76 -21.10 11.69 -15.85
C GLU A 76 -21.59 12.47 -14.62
N GLU A 77 -22.84 12.30 -14.23
CA GLU A 77 -23.40 12.93 -13.02
C GLU A 77 -22.68 12.46 -11.75
N LYS A 78 -22.45 11.14 -11.61
CA LYS A 78 -21.71 10.57 -10.48
C LYS A 78 -20.27 11.03 -10.46
N ALA A 79 -19.60 11.18 -11.61
CA ALA A 79 -18.26 11.74 -11.69
C ALA A 79 -18.23 13.20 -11.19
N ARG A 80 -19.22 14.02 -11.58
CA ARG A 80 -19.37 15.39 -11.08
C ARG A 80 -19.61 15.42 -9.57
N LYS A 81 -20.47 14.55 -9.05
CA LYS A 81 -20.72 14.40 -7.60
C LYS A 81 -19.48 13.94 -6.85
N ALA A 82 -18.69 13.03 -7.42
CA ALA A 82 -17.43 12.54 -6.84
C ALA A 82 -16.43 13.68 -6.70
N LEU A 83 -16.23 14.45 -7.77
CA LEU A 83 -15.34 15.61 -7.76
C LEU A 83 -15.78 16.64 -6.72
N LYS A 84 -17.06 16.99 -6.70
CA LYS A 84 -17.61 17.98 -5.75
C LYS A 84 -17.48 17.51 -4.29
N ALA A 85 -17.76 16.23 -4.01
CA ALA A 85 -17.65 15.67 -2.65
C ALA A 85 -16.21 15.66 -2.13
N ASN A 86 -15.23 15.55 -3.03
CA ASN A 86 -13.80 15.45 -2.69
C ASN A 86 -13.04 16.76 -2.94
N GLU A 87 -13.69 17.82 -3.42
CA GLU A 87 -13.06 19.09 -3.75
C GLU A 87 -12.32 19.72 -2.56
N ALA A 88 -12.91 19.66 -1.37
CA ALA A 88 -12.29 20.15 -0.14
C ALA A 88 -10.98 19.42 0.23
N VAL A 89 -10.83 18.16 -0.21
CA VAL A 89 -9.60 17.39 -0.02
C VAL A 89 -8.59 17.74 -1.12
N LEU A 90 -9.07 17.91 -2.36
CA LEU A 90 -8.21 18.25 -3.50
C LEU A 90 -7.60 19.65 -3.40
N ILE A 91 -8.32 20.64 -2.88
CA ILE A 91 -7.81 22.01 -2.69
C ILE A 91 -6.64 22.04 -1.69
N LYS A 92 -6.55 21.06 -0.78
CA LYS A 92 -5.42 20.93 0.16
C LYS A 92 -4.16 20.36 -0.48
N LEU A 93 -4.21 19.93 -1.74
CA LEU A 93 -3.02 19.50 -2.47
C LEU A 93 -2.12 20.70 -2.75
N ASP A 94 -0.82 20.50 -2.49
CA ASP A 94 0.20 21.45 -2.90
C ASP A 94 0.10 21.70 -4.41
N ASN A 95 0.07 22.97 -4.79
CA ASN A 95 -0.02 23.42 -6.18
C ASN A 95 -1.31 23.04 -6.91
N TYR A 96 -2.41 22.74 -6.20
CA TYR A 96 -3.71 22.55 -6.84
C TYR A 96 -4.15 23.79 -7.63
N ALA A 97 -4.53 23.58 -8.89
CA ALA A 97 -5.08 24.60 -9.77
C ALA A 97 -6.58 24.45 -9.99
N TYR A 98 -7.01 23.25 -10.40
CA TYR A 98 -8.43 22.96 -10.66
C TYR A 98 -8.73 21.47 -10.66
N GLY A 99 -10.01 21.13 -10.61
CA GLY A 99 -10.53 19.80 -10.88
C GLY A 99 -11.60 19.88 -11.96
N LYS A 100 -11.60 18.96 -12.91
CA LYS A 100 -12.66 18.89 -13.94
C LYS A 100 -12.89 17.46 -14.41
N ILE A 101 -14.07 17.20 -14.94
CA ILE A 101 -14.37 15.93 -15.59
C ILE A 101 -13.99 16.04 -17.07
N ILE A 102 -13.22 15.08 -17.56
CA ILE A 102 -12.88 14.94 -18.98
C ILE A 102 -13.32 13.56 -19.47
N LYS A 103 -13.51 13.42 -20.78
CA LYS A 103 -13.73 12.11 -21.41
C LYS A 103 -12.45 11.69 -22.12
N GLU A 104 -11.95 10.52 -21.80
CA GLU A 104 -10.75 9.98 -22.44
C GLU A 104 -11.04 8.64 -23.13
N PRO A 105 -10.47 8.38 -24.32
CA PRO A 105 -10.52 7.06 -24.93
C PRO A 105 -9.67 6.09 -24.12
N ILE A 106 -10.29 5.05 -23.56
CA ILE A 106 -9.59 4.03 -22.76
C ILE A 106 -9.73 2.66 -23.42
N GLY A 107 -8.63 1.90 -23.44
CA GLY A 107 -8.58 0.54 -23.97
C GLY A 107 -8.48 0.46 -25.50
N TYR A 108 -8.43 -0.76 -26.02
CA TYR A 108 -8.26 -1.03 -27.46
C TYR A 108 -9.40 -0.45 -28.32
N ASN A 109 -10.63 -0.54 -27.80
CA ASN A 109 -11.82 -0.02 -28.49
C ASN A 109 -12.00 1.50 -28.36
N LYS A 110 -11.08 2.20 -27.69
CA LYS A 110 -11.11 3.67 -27.49
C LYS A 110 -12.45 4.19 -26.94
N SER A 111 -13.12 3.43 -26.08
CA SER A 111 -14.37 3.89 -25.50
C SER A 111 -14.11 5.12 -24.63
N LEU A 112 -14.90 6.16 -24.85
CA LEU A 112 -14.82 7.39 -24.05
C LEU A 112 -15.31 7.08 -22.64
N LYS A 113 -14.47 7.33 -21.65
CA LYS A 113 -14.79 7.17 -20.23
C LYS A 113 -14.55 8.47 -19.49
N GLU A 114 -15.38 8.72 -18.49
CA GLU A 114 -15.26 9.83 -17.56
C GLU A 114 -14.02 9.65 -16.68
N VAL A 115 -13.17 10.68 -16.66
CA VAL A 115 -11.91 10.74 -15.91
C VAL A 115 -11.90 12.05 -15.13
N ILE A 116 -11.48 11.98 -13.87
CA ILE A 116 -11.32 13.17 -13.02
C ILE A 116 -9.93 13.74 -13.29
N ALA A 117 -9.87 14.87 -13.98
CA ALA A 117 -8.64 15.60 -14.24
C ALA A 117 -8.34 16.58 -13.12
N ILE A 118 -7.15 16.47 -12.53
CA ILE A 118 -6.63 17.36 -11.48
C ILE A 118 -5.52 18.20 -12.09
N GLY A 119 -5.77 19.50 -12.21
CA GLY A 119 -4.81 20.51 -12.63
C GLY A 119 -3.87 20.87 -11.49
N LEU A 120 -2.56 20.85 -11.74
CA LEU A 120 -1.52 21.29 -10.80
C LEU A 120 -0.61 22.33 -11.46
N TYR A 121 -0.17 23.36 -10.73
CA TYR A 121 0.74 24.39 -11.26
C TYR A 121 2.19 23.92 -11.38
N ASP A 122 2.59 22.88 -10.65
CA ASP A 122 3.96 22.34 -10.67
C ASP A 122 3.93 20.81 -10.56
N SER A 123 4.93 20.14 -11.15
CA SER A 123 5.15 18.70 -11.06
C SER A 123 6.02 18.27 -9.87
N SER A 124 6.56 19.21 -9.10
CA SER A 124 7.51 18.91 -8.02
C SER A 124 6.90 17.96 -6.97
N ARG A 125 7.56 16.80 -6.79
CA ARG A 125 7.51 15.72 -5.76
C ARG A 125 6.19 15.34 -5.03
N SER A 126 5.11 16.13 -5.01
CA SER A 126 3.83 15.88 -4.34
C SER A 126 2.92 14.93 -5.12
N THR A 127 3.25 14.62 -6.38
CA THR A 127 2.51 13.69 -7.25
C THR A 127 2.38 12.28 -6.69
N LYS A 128 3.25 11.90 -5.74
CA LYS A 128 3.17 10.60 -5.04
C LYS A 128 1.97 10.47 -4.11
N LYS A 129 1.31 11.57 -3.74
CA LYS A 129 0.19 11.56 -2.78
C LYS A 129 -1.20 11.53 -3.42
N ILE A 130 -1.34 11.73 -4.73
CA ILE A 130 -2.65 11.80 -5.36
C ILE A 130 -3.14 10.39 -5.72
N PRO A 131 -4.34 9.98 -5.29
CA PRO A 131 -4.84 8.66 -5.59
C PRO A 131 -5.09 8.50 -7.09
N LYS A 132 -4.79 7.33 -7.63
CA LYS A 132 -5.01 6.98 -9.06
C LYS A 132 -6.49 6.94 -9.44
N GLU A 133 -7.36 6.83 -8.45
CA GLU A 133 -8.81 6.77 -8.60
C GLU A 133 -9.48 7.57 -7.48
N ILE A 134 -10.58 8.23 -7.79
CA ILE A 134 -11.46 8.89 -6.82
C ILE A 134 -12.85 8.27 -6.98
N CYS A 135 -13.31 7.55 -5.96
CA CYS A 135 -14.58 6.83 -5.96
C CYS A 135 -14.76 5.91 -7.19
N GLY A 136 -13.69 5.24 -7.61
CA GLY A 136 -13.66 4.34 -8.78
C GLY A 136 -13.56 5.03 -10.13
N PHE A 137 -13.57 6.37 -10.19
CA PHE A 137 -13.24 7.11 -11.40
C PHE A 137 -11.73 7.32 -11.49
N ARG A 138 -11.14 7.00 -12.64
CA ARG A 138 -9.71 7.22 -12.88
C ARG A 138 -9.35 8.69 -12.73
N THR A 139 -8.20 8.97 -12.13
CA THR A 139 -7.64 10.33 -12.06
C THR A 139 -6.59 10.54 -13.14
N LYS A 140 -6.50 11.78 -13.63
CA LYS A 140 -5.44 12.22 -14.51
C LYS A 140 -4.87 13.55 -14.04
N LEU A 141 -3.55 13.64 -13.96
CA LEU A 141 -2.88 14.89 -13.62
C LEU A 141 -2.64 15.71 -14.88
N ILE A 142 -2.94 17.01 -14.82
CA ILE A 142 -2.66 17.98 -15.87
C ILE A 142 -1.79 19.08 -15.26
N TYR A 143 -0.61 19.32 -15.83
CA TYR A 143 0.26 20.39 -15.35
C TYR A 143 -0.03 21.69 -16.11
N VAL A 144 -0.29 22.76 -15.37
CA VAL A 144 -0.62 24.08 -15.89
C VAL A 144 0.63 24.95 -15.80
N PRO A 145 1.14 25.51 -16.90
CA PRO A 145 2.28 26.42 -16.83
C PRO A 145 1.89 27.68 -16.04
N LEU A 146 2.71 28.06 -15.06
CA LEU A 146 2.62 29.35 -14.40
C LEU A 146 2.87 30.45 -15.45
N LYS A 147 1.93 31.39 -15.57
CA LYS A 147 2.07 32.58 -16.41
C LYS A 147 2.77 33.70 -15.67
#